data_AF-A0A3P8W9K9-F1
#
_entry.id   AF-A0A3P8W9K9-F1
#
_cell.length_a   1.000
_cell.length_b   1.000
_cell.length_c   1.000
_cell.angle_alpha   90.00
_cell.angle_beta   90.00
_cell.angle_gamma   90.00
#
_symmetry.space_group_name_H-M   'P 1'
#
loop_
_entity.id
_entity.type
_entity.pdbx_description
1 polymer ?
#
loop_
_entity_poly.entity_id
_entity_poly.type
_entity_poly.pdbx_seq_one_letter_code
_entity_poly.pdbx_strand_id
1 'polypeptide(L)'
;SNLTIKRTLAIIKPDAVHKSEEIEDVILKEGFTILQKRRLQLTQEQCSNFYADQHGKAIFPRLIIFMSSGPIIALTLARTNAIAHWKSLMGQITDMESVETETKSLRAKYGTSELKNAFHGSDSFPAAEREIKFMFPNSVIEPTPSKESTQEYLSRYVNPTLLRGLTELCKHKPFNPCVWLADWLMKNKEHGKMEKEKNPNNNREWNRV
;
A
#
# COMPACT_ATOMS: atom_id res chain seq x y z
N SER A 1 14.07 -7.22 16.13
CA SER A 1 13.70 -7.32 14.70
C SER A 1 12.75 -6.18 14.36
N ASN A 2 12.98 -5.46 13.27
CA ASN A 2 12.17 -4.28 12.92
C ASN A 2 10.96 -4.72 12.08
N LEU A 3 9.77 -4.76 12.69
CA LEU A 3 8.50 -5.14 12.03
C LEU A 3 7.99 -4.00 11.14
N THR A 4 8.67 -3.74 10.02
CA THR A 4 8.16 -2.75 9.05
C THR A 4 6.99 -3.37 8.30
N ILE A 5 5.76 -2.93 8.61
CA ILE A 5 4.56 -3.25 7.85
C ILE A 5 4.77 -2.71 6.43
N LYS A 6 4.64 -3.59 5.45
CA LYS A 6 4.84 -3.29 4.03
C LYS A 6 3.54 -3.50 3.28
N ARG A 7 3.37 -2.76 2.19
CA ARG A 7 2.19 -2.85 1.31
C ARG A 7 2.54 -3.61 0.04
N THR A 8 1.57 -4.34 -0.50
CA THR A 8 1.63 -4.97 -1.83
C THR A 8 0.32 -4.75 -2.56
N LEU A 9 0.35 -4.69 -3.90
CA LEU A 9 -0.87 -4.86 -4.67
C LEU A 9 -1.21 -6.35 -4.76
N ALA A 10 -2.50 -6.65 -4.63
CA ALA A 10 -3.10 -7.90 -5.06
C ALA A 10 -4.24 -7.59 -6.03
N ILE A 11 -4.35 -8.36 -7.12
CA ILE A 11 -5.48 -8.29 -8.04
C ILE A 11 -6.11 -9.67 -8.11
N ILE A 12 -7.43 -9.73 -7.94
CA ILE A 12 -8.27 -10.86 -8.33
C ILE A 12 -8.69 -10.60 -9.78
N LYS A 13 -8.22 -11.46 -10.67
CA LYS A 13 -8.40 -11.38 -12.13
C LYS A 13 -9.84 -11.73 -12.55
N PRO A 14 -10.25 -11.46 -13.81
CA PRO A 14 -11.63 -11.61 -14.25
C PRO A 14 -12.21 -13.02 -14.05
N ASP A 15 -11.38 -14.04 -14.20
CA ASP A 15 -11.71 -15.45 -13.99
C ASP A 15 -12.11 -15.78 -12.54
N ALA A 16 -11.65 -15.02 -11.54
CA ALA A 16 -11.86 -15.33 -10.12
C ALA A 16 -12.71 -14.29 -9.37
N VAL A 17 -13.20 -13.22 -10.01
CA VAL A 17 -14.00 -12.18 -9.34
C VAL A 17 -15.27 -12.73 -8.68
N HIS A 18 -15.88 -13.75 -9.27
CA HIS A 18 -17.06 -14.43 -8.73
C HIS A 18 -16.80 -15.17 -7.40
N LYS A 19 -15.52 -15.36 -7.02
CA LYS A 19 -15.06 -15.93 -5.75
C LYS A 19 -14.41 -14.89 -4.82
N SER A 20 -14.55 -13.59 -5.12
CA SER A 20 -13.82 -12.53 -4.41
C SER A 20 -14.03 -12.52 -2.90
N GLU A 21 -15.25 -12.73 -2.42
CA GLU A 21 -15.55 -12.80 -0.97
C GLU A 21 -14.80 -13.95 -0.29
N GLU A 22 -14.85 -15.16 -0.86
CA GLU A 22 -14.12 -16.33 -0.35
C GLU A 22 -12.60 -16.11 -0.35
N ILE A 23 -12.07 -15.47 -1.39
CA ILE A 23 -10.64 -15.14 -1.51
C ILE A 23 -10.24 -14.11 -0.45
N GLU A 24 -11.06 -13.08 -0.24
CA GLU A 24 -10.81 -12.04 0.77
C GLU A 24 -10.79 -12.63 2.19
N ASP A 25 -11.70 -13.57 2.49
CA ASP A 25 -11.68 -14.31 3.75
C ASP A 25 -10.37 -15.09 3.96
N VAL A 26 -9.85 -15.73 2.91
CA VAL A 26 -8.55 -16.42 2.99
C VAL A 26 -7.41 -15.41 3.22
N ILE A 27 -7.40 -14.29 2.52
CA ILE A 27 -6.41 -13.22 2.70
C ILE A 27 -6.40 -12.72 4.16
N LEU A 28 -7.57 -12.51 4.76
CA LEU A 28 -7.70 -12.08 6.16
C LEU A 28 -7.23 -13.15 7.14
N LYS A 29 -7.56 -14.43 6.90
CA LYS A 29 -7.11 -15.58 7.71
C LYS A 29 -5.59 -15.75 7.68
N GLU A 30 -4.95 -15.40 6.56
CA GLU A 30 -3.49 -15.37 6.42
C GLU A 30 -2.84 -14.15 7.09
N GLY A 31 -3.60 -13.34 7.82
CA GLY A 31 -3.07 -12.24 8.62
C GLY A 31 -2.69 -11.00 7.83
N PHE A 32 -3.22 -10.83 6.62
CA PHE A 32 -3.17 -9.54 5.93
C PHE A 32 -4.25 -8.60 6.45
N THR A 33 -3.95 -7.30 6.40
CA THR A 33 -4.97 -6.25 6.46
C THR A 33 -5.27 -5.76 5.05
N ILE A 34 -6.54 -5.70 4.66
CA ILE A 34 -6.98 -5.06 3.42
C ILE A 34 -7.14 -3.56 3.70
N LEU A 35 -6.22 -2.73 3.21
CA LEU A 35 -6.26 -1.28 3.42
C LEU A 35 -7.24 -0.58 2.47
N GLN A 36 -7.30 -1.06 1.23
CA GLN A 36 -8.13 -0.49 0.18
C GLN A 36 -8.62 -1.61 -0.73
N LYS A 37 -9.84 -1.46 -1.24
CA LYS A 37 -10.47 -2.36 -2.20
C LYS A 37 -11.14 -1.54 -3.30
N ARG A 38 -11.00 -1.96 -4.54
CA ARG A 38 -11.67 -1.34 -5.70
C ARG A 38 -12.07 -2.40 -6.71
N ARG A 39 -13.32 -2.36 -7.17
CA ARG A 39 -13.76 -3.08 -8.36
C ARG A 39 -13.61 -2.14 -9.56
N LEU A 40 -12.96 -2.61 -10.61
CA LEU A 40 -12.70 -1.82 -11.81
C LEU A 40 -12.69 -2.70 -13.06
N GLN A 41 -12.91 -2.10 -14.22
CA GLN A 41 -12.75 -2.76 -15.51
C GLN A 41 -11.79 -1.91 -16.33
N LEU A 42 -10.61 -2.46 -16.64
CA LEU A 42 -9.56 -1.75 -17.35
C LEU A 42 -9.80 -1.83 -18.86
N THR A 43 -9.48 -0.75 -19.57
CA THR A 43 -9.37 -0.80 -21.03
C THR A 43 -8.10 -1.56 -21.45
N GLN A 44 -8.02 -2.01 -22.70
CA GLN A 44 -6.80 -2.64 -23.22
C GLN A 44 -5.59 -1.71 -23.11
N GLU A 45 -5.76 -0.41 -23.35
CA GLU A 45 -4.70 0.60 -23.20
C GLU A 45 -4.21 0.67 -21.75
N GLN A 46 -5.12 0.71 -20.78
CA GLN A 46 -4.76 0.71 -19.36
C GLN A 46 -4.05 -0.59 -18.96
N CYS A 47 -4.51 -1.75 -19.44
CA CYS A 47 -3.82 -3.02 -19.21
C CYS A 47 -2.42 -3.01 -19.83
N SER A 48 -2.26 -2.48 -21.04
CA SER A 48 -0.95 -2.37 -21.71
C SER A 48 0.02 -1.52 -20.89
N ASN A 49 -0.45 -0.36 -20.40
CA ASN A 49 0.34 0.52 -19.55
C ASN A 49 0.71 -0.15 -18.22
N PHE A 50 -0.23 -0.87 -17.59
CA PHE A 50 0.01 -1.57 -16.33
C PHE A 50 1.03 -2.72 -16.50
N TYR A 51 0.97 -3.47 -17.60
CA TYR A 51 1.84 -4.61 -17.87
C TYR A 51 3.04 -4.27 -18.77
N ALA A 52 3.46 -3.00 -18.85
CA ALA A 52 4.53 -2.56 -19.76
C ALA A 52 5.84 -3.37 -19.60
N ASP A 53 6.17 -3.83 -18.38
CA ASP A 53 7.34 -4.68 -18.10
C ASP A 53 7.28 -6.08 -18.76
N GLN A 54 6.10 -6.48 -19.26
CA GLN A 54 5.89 -7.74 -20.01
C GLN A 54 5.94 -7.54 -21.53
N HIS A 55 6.15 -6.31 -22.01
CA HIS A 55 6.23 -6.03 -23.44
C HIS A 55 7.32 -6.87 -24.12
N GLY A 56 7.03 -7.38 -25.32
CA GLY A 56 7.91 -8.27 -26.07
C GLY A 56 7.82 -9.75 -25.70
N LYS A 57 7.12 -10.12 -24.60
CA LYS A 57 6.85 -11.54 -24.28
C LYS A 57 5.67 -12.06 -25.10
N ALA A 58 5.72 -13.33 -25.50
CA ALA A 58 4.67 -13.97 -26.31
C ALA A 58 3.28 -13.95 -25.63
N ILE A 59 3.22 -13.98 -24.30
CA ILE A 59 1.97 -13.92 -23.54
C ILE A 59 1.32 -12.53 -23.52
N PHE A 60 2.09 -11.46 -23.77
CA PHE A 60 1.65 -10.08 -23.52
C PHE A 60 0.35 -9.70 -24.24
N PRO A 61 0.16 -9.93 -25.56
CA PRO A 61 -1.09 -9.58 -26.22
C PRO A 61 -2.31 -10.31 -25.62
N ARG A 62 -2.13 -11.59 -25.27
CA ARG A 62 -3.18 -12.40 -24.65
C ARG A 62 -3.48 -11.94 -23.23
N LEU A 63 -2.45 -11.52 -22.48
CA LEU A 63 -2.60 -10.93 -21.15
C LEU A 63 -3.44 -9.65 -21.18
N ILE A 64 -3.19 -8.76 -22.15
CA ILE A 64 -3.96 -7.51 -22.29
C ILE A 64 -5.42 -7.79 -22.61
N ILE A 65 -5.69 -8.66 -23.59
CA ILE A 65 -7.05 -9.05 -23.97
C ILE A 65 -7.77 -9.68 -22.77
N PHE A 66 -7.12 -10.58 -22.05
CA PHE A 66 -7.73 -11.25 -20.91
C PHE A 66 -8.04 -10.28 -19.76
N MET A 67 -7.08 -9.45 -19.37
CA MET A 67 -7.25 -8.55 -18.23
C MET A 67 -8.29 -7.43 -18.48
N SER A 68 -8.56 -7.10 -19.75
CA SER A 68 -9.59 -6.14 -20.15
C SER A 68 -10.95 -6.78 -20.47
N SER A 69 -11.04 -8.11 -20.46
CA SER A 69 -12.27 -8.83 -20.83
C SER A 69 -13.42 -8.70 -19.81
N GLY A 70 -13.14 -8.20 -18.60
CA GLY A 70 -14.13 -8.09 -17.55
C GLY A 70 -13.62 -7.34 -16.32
N PRO A 71 -14.45 -7.24 -15.27
CA PRO A 71 -14.04 -6.57 -14.03
C PRO A 71 -12.93 -7.35 -13.32
N ILE A 72 -12.12 -6.62 -12.55
CA ILE A 72 -11.15 -7.13 -11.58
C ILE A 72 -11.42 -6.52 -10.21
N ILE A 73 -10.88 -7.16 -9.16
CA ILE A 73 -10.82 -6.58 -7.81
C ILE A 73 -9.36 -6.27 -7.50
N ALA A 74 -9.02 -5.00 -7.33
CA ALA A 74 -7.72 -4.57 -6.82
C ALA A 74 -7.79 -4.38 -5.30
N LEU A 75 -6.78 -4.86 -4.60
CA LEU A 75 -6.63 -4.78 -3.16
C LEU A 75 -5.24 -4.23 -2.81
N THR A 76 -5.18 -3.27 -1.89
CA THR A 76 -3.92 -2.93 -1.22
C THR A 76 -3.84 -3.73 0.07
N LEU A 77 -2.87 -4.65 0.15
CA LEU A 77 -2.68 -5.53 1.31
C LEU A 77 -1.52 -5.02 2.16
N ALA A 78 -1.65 -5.11 3.48
CA ALA A 78 -0.61 -4.75 4.44
C ALA A 78 -0.27 -5.93 5.36
N ARG A 79 1.04 -6.18 5.51
CA ARG A 79 1.62 -7.17 6.43
C ARG A 79 3.13 -6.96 6.55
N THR A 80 3.74 -7.47 7.61
CA THR A 80 5.18 -7.78 7.60
C THR A 80 5.48 -8.76 6.46
N ASN A 81 6.47 -8.46 5.62
CA ASN A 81 6.82 -9.26 4.44
C ASN A 81 5.66 -9.49 3.43
N ALA A 82 4.76 -8.51 3.28
CA ALA A 82 3.54 -8.63 2.48
C ALA A 82 3.75 -9.20 1.07
N ILE A 83 4.76 -8.72 0.33
CA ILE A 83 5.05 -9.18 -1.04
C ILE A 83 5.43 -10.66 -1.06
N ALA A 84 6.43 -11.05 -0.28
CA ALA A 84 6.93 -12.42 -0.25
C ALA A 84 5.85 -13.39 0.21
N HIS A 85 5.08 -13.00 1.23
CA HIS A 85 4.00 -13.84 1.72
C HIS A 85 2.83 -13.94 0.72
N TRP A 86 2.45 -12.84 0.06
CA TRP A 86 1.40 -12.88 -0.96
C TRP A 86 1.79 -13.77 -2.13
N LYS A 87 3.06 -13.69 -2.58
CA LYS A 87 3.60 -14.59 -3.61
C LYS A 87 3.57 -16.05 -3.19
N SER A 88 3.97 -16.34 -1.95
CA SER A 88 3.91 -17.70 -1.39
C SER A 88 2.49 -18.23 -1.30
N LEU A 89 1.53 -17.39 -0.91
CA LEU A 89 0.12 -17.77 -0.79
C LEU A 89 -0.53 -18.01 -2.15
N MET A 90 -0.21 -17.18 -3.15
CA MET A 90 -0.65 -17.39 -4.53
C MET A 90 -0.12 -18.72 -5.09
N GLY A 91 1.12 -19.10 -4.77
CA GLY A 91 1.79 -20.25 -5.38
C GLY A 91 2.40 -19.93 -6.73
N GLN A 92 3.04 -20.92 -7.35
CA GLN A 92 3.69 -20.73 -8.65
C GLN A 92 2.68 -20.58 -9.79
N ILE A 93 3.13 -20.02 -10.91
CA ILE A 93 2.30 -19.93 -12.14
C ILE A 93 2.26 -21.30 -12.86
N THR A 94 3.16 -22.22 -12.50
CA THR A 94 3.49 -23.45 -13.22
C THR A 94 2.31 -24.40 -13.38
N ASP A 95 2.36 -25.14 -14.50
CA ASP A 95 1.30 -25.96 -15.07
C ASP A 95 0.58 -26.82 -14.04
N MET A 96 -0.75 -26.80 -14.15
CA MET A 96 -1.72 -27.46 -13.26
C MET A 96 -1.59 -29.00 -13.22
N GLU A 97 -0.52 -29.56 -13.76
CA GLU A 97 -0.17 -30.98 -13.74
C GLU A 97 0.74 -31.36 -12.55
N SER A 98 1.51 -30.44 -11.96
CA SER A 98 2.30 -30.73 -10.75
C SER A 98 1.47 -30.55 -9.47
N VAL A 99 0.36 -31.28 -9.38
CA VAL A 99 -0.60 -31.25 -8.24
C VAL A 99 -0.02 -31.88 -6.97
N GLU A 100 1.12 -32.58 -7.06
CA GLU A 100 1.62 -33.40 -5.96
C GLU A 100 2.30 -32.64 -4.81
N THR A 101 2.68 -31.37 -4.98
CA THR A 101 3.38 -30.60 -3.92
C THR A 101 2.78 -29.25 -3.53
N GLU A 102 1.93 -28.64 -4.36
CA GLU A 102 1.30 -27.31 -4.12
C GLU A 102 -0.23 -27.36 -3.95
N THR A 103 -0.78 -28.48 -3.48
CA THR A 103 -2.24 -28.75 -3.37
C THR A 103 -3.06 -27.76 -2.49
N LYS A 104 -2.43 -26.71 -1.97
CA LYS A 104 -3.05 -25.69 -1.10
C LYS A 104 -2.86 -24.25 -1.58
N SER A 105 -2.17 -23.98 -2.69
CA SER A 105 -1.98 -22.60 -3.15
C SER A 105 -3.26 -22.02 -3.76
N LEU A 106 -3.39 -20.69 -3.76
CA LEU A 106 -4.56 -20.05 -4.37
C LEU A 106 -4.63 -20.31 -5.88
N ARG A 107 -3.48 -20.34 -6.59
CA ARG A 107 -3.44 -20.65 -8.03
C ARG A 107 -3.86 -22.07 -8.33
N ALA A 108 -3.47 -23.05 -7.51
CA ALA A 108 -3.93 -24.43 -7.64
C ALA A 108 -5.45 -24.55 -7.43
N LYS A 109 -6.03 -23.72 -6.54
CA LYS A 109 -7.46 -23.75 -6.23
C LYS A 109 -8.34 -23.00 -7.24
N TYR A 110 -7.90 -21.84 -7.71
CA TYR A 110 -8.74 -20.92 -8.50
C TYR A 110 -8.25 -20.67 -9.93
N GLY A 111 -6.99 -21.02 -10.24
CA GLY A 111 -6.45 -20.91 -11.59
C GLY A 111 -6.90 -22.06 -12.48
N THR A 112 -6.86 -21.85 -13.80
CA THR A 112 -7.11 -22.87 -14.82
C THR A 112 -6.02 -22.96 -15.89
N SER A 113 -5.10 -21.99 -15.95
CA SER A 113 -3.98 -21.94 -16.91
C SER A 113 -2.98 -20.85 -16.50
N GLU A 114 -1.82 -20.78 -17.18
CA GLU A 114 -0.82 -19.71 -17.00
C GLU A 114 -1.46 -18.30 -17.05
N LEU A 115 -2.34 -18.06 -18.03
CA LEU A 115 -3.00 -16.78 -18.25
C LEU A 115 -4.13 -16.54 -17.23
N LYS A 116 -5.02 -17.53 -17.11
CA LYS A 116 -6.17 -17.55 -16.18
C LYS A 116 -5.76 -18.19 -14.86
N ASN A 117 -4.84 -17.55 -14.15
CA ASN A 117 -4.32 -18.03 -12.87
C ASN A 117 -4.93 -17.29 -11.67
N ALA A 118 -6.10 -16.67 -11.83
CA ALA A 118 -6.87 -15.94 -10.82
C ALA A 118 -6.22 -14.70 -10.19
N PHE A 119 -4.88 -14.55 -10.17
CA PHE A 119 -4.20 -13.57 -9.33
C PHE A 119 -3.02 -12.86 -10.01
N HIS A 120 -2.87 -11.58 -9.68
CA HIS A 120 -1.61 -10.83 -9.84
C HIS A 120 -1.15 -10.31 -8.46
N GLY A 121 0.16 -10.22 -8.29
CA GLY A 121 0.78 -9.59 -7.13
C GLY A 121 2.11 -8.95 -7.51
N SER A 122 2.45 -7.86 -6.84
CA SER A 122 3.67 -7.11 -7.13
C SER A 122 4.93 -7.94 -6.87
N ASP A 123 5.97 -7.76 -7.68
CA ASP A 123 7.21 -8.53 -7.56
C ASP A 123 8.24 -7.92 -6.60
N SER A 124 8.15 -6.62 -6.32
CA SER A 124 9.11 -5.87 -5.50
C SER A 124 8.45 -4.65 -4.87
N PHE A 125 9.10 -4.00 -3.89
CA PHE A 125 8.57 -2.78 -3.27
C PHE A 125 8.35 -1.65 -4.27
N PRO A 126 9.31 -1.33 -5.17
CA PRO A 126 9.08 -0.31 -6.19
C PRO A 126 7.92 -0.66 -7.13
N ALA A 127 7.78 -1.94 -7.49
CA ALA A 127 6.63 -2.39 -8.29
C ALA A 127 5.33 -2.19 -7.52
N ALA A 128 5.25 -2.60 -6.26
CA ALA A 128 4.08 -2.41 -5.41
C ALA A 128 3.67 -0.93 -5.29
N GLU A 129 4.62 -0.01 -5.09
CA GLU A 129 4.32 1.43 -5.03
C GLU A 129 3.73 1.96 -6.34
N ARG A 130 4.35 1.63 -7.48
CA ARG A 130 3.86 2.03 -8.80
C ARG A 130 2.47 1.45 -9.09
N GLU A 131 2.31 0.16 -8.85
CA GLU A 131 1.09 -0.58 -9.14
C GLU A 131 -0.08 -0.14 -8.23
N ILE A 132 0.16 0.08 -6.94
CA ILE A 132 -0.84 0.64 -6.01
C ILE A 132 -1.25 2.03 -6.46
N LYS A 133 -0.28 2.91 -6.82
CA LYS A 133 -0.60 4.26 -7.31
C LYS A 133 -1.41 4.22 -8.61
N PHE A 134 -1.14 3.25 -9.50
CA PHE A 134 -1.93 3.06 -10.71
C PHE A 134 -3.38 2.70 -10.41
N MET A 135 -3.62 1.75 -9.49
CA MET A 135 -4.97 1.28 -9.15
C MET A 135 -5.73 2.24 -8.22
N PHE A 136 -5.00 2.99 -7.38
CA PHE A 136 -5.51 3.89 -6.36
C PHE A 136 -4.80 5.26 -6.43
N PRO A 137 -5.08 6.08 -7.44
CA PRO A 137 -4.35 7.34 -7.69
C PRO A 137 -4.51 8.38 -6.56
N ASN A 138 -5.58 8.28 -5.77
CA ASN A 138 -5.83 9.16 -4.62
C ASN A 138 -5.20 8.64 -3.31
N SER A 139 -4.44 7.55 -3.35
CA SER A 139 -3.78 7.01 -2.17
C SER A 139 -2.56 7.82 -1.80
N VAL A 140 -2.53 8.31 -0.56
CA VAL A 140 -1.31 8.84 0.05
C VAL A 140 -0.43 7.64 0.42
N ILE A 141 0.43 7.23 -0.51
CA ILE A 141 1.53 6.32 -0.20
C ILE A 141 2.60 7.17 0.47
N GLU A 142 2.50 7.35 1.78
CA GLU A 142 3.60 7.97 2.52
C GLU A 142 4.85 7.11 2.30
N PRO A 143 5.99 7.70 1.87
CA PRO A 143 7.24 6.95 1.82
C PRO A 143 7.48 6.41 3.23
N THR A 144 7.70 5.10 3.37
CA THR A 144 8.11 4.54 4.67
C THR A 144 9.40 5.25 5.05
N PRO A 145 9.38 6.14 6.06
CA PRO A 145 10.59 6.86 6.42
C PRO A 145 11.60 5.82 6.91
N SER A 146 12.88 6.01 6.59
CA SER A 146 13.93 5.22 7.22
C SER A 146 13.80 5.29 8.74
N LYS A 147 14.41 4.33 9.44
CA LYS A 147 14.47 4.38 10.90
C LYS A 147 15.05 5.70 11.40
N GLU A 148 16.08 6.22 10.74
CA GLU A 148 16.69 7.50 11.10
C GLU A 148 15.71 8.66 10.91
N SER A 149 15.06 8.75 9.75
CA SER A 149 14.11 9.84 9.48
C SER A 149 12.83 9.77 10.33
N THR A 150 12.36 8.57 10.69
CA THR A 150 11.26 8.40 11.65
C THR A 150 11.67 8.90 13.04
N GLN A 151 12.86 8.53 13.51
CA GLN A 151 13.40 8.98 14.80
C GLN A 151 13.61 10.49 14.82
N GLU A 152 14.15 11.06 13.74
CA GLU A 152 14.31 12.50 13.58
C GLU A 152 12.96 13.22 13.60
N TYR A 153 11.96 12.73 12.85
CA TYR A 153 10.63 13.33 12.85
C TYR A 153 9.96 13.26 14.23
N LEU A 154 9.99 12.10 14.88
CA LEU A 154 9.41 11.91 16.21
C LEU A 154 10.10 12.82 17.23
N SER A 155 11.44 12.83 17.26
CA SER A 155 12.21 13.68 18.18
C SER A 155 11.97 15.16 17.95
N ARG A 156 11.83 15.59 16.70
CA ARG A 156 11.72 17.01 16.34
C ARG A 156 10.30 17.57 16.48
N TYR A 157 9.28 16.79 16.12
CA TYR A 157 7.91 17.31 15.96
C TYR A 157 6.90 16.69 16.92
N VAL A 158 7.09 15.44 17.36
CA VAL A 158 6.08 14.71 18.15
C VAL A 158 6.44 14.69 19.64
N ASN A 159 7.65 14.23 19.96
CA ASN A 159 8.09 13.96 21.32
C ASN A 159 8.07 15.21 22.24
N PRO A 160 8.47 16.42 21.80
CA PRO A 160 8.45 17.58 22.69
C PRO A 160 7.05 17.92 23.21
N THR A 161 6.06 17.92 22.31
CA THR A 161 4.66 18.23 22.63
C THR A 161 4.02 17.09 23.41
N LEU A 162 4.25 15.84 22.98
CA LEU A 162 3.69 14.66 23.64
C LEU A 162 4.22 14.50 25.07
N LEU A 163 5.52 14.71 25.29
CA LEU A 163 6.12 14.62 26.62
C LEU A 163 5.55 15.65 27.59
N ARG A 164 5.35 16.90 27.12
CA ARG A 164 4.66 17.93 27.92
C ARG A 164 3.23 17.51 28.25
N GLY A 165 2.47 17.04 27.26
CA GLY A 165 1.10 16.59 27.47
C GLY A 165 0.98 15.43 28.46
N LEU A 166 1.87 14.43 28.35
CA LEU A 166 1.93 13.31 29.29
C LEU A 166 2.33 13.77 30.70
N THR A 167 3.22 14.76 30.80
CA THR A 167 3.60 15.35 32.09
C THR A 167 2.41 16.03 32.75
N GLU A 168 1.63 16.82 32.00
CA GLU A 168 0.42 17.48 32.52
C GLU A 168 -0.69 16.47 32.84
N LEU A 169 -0.84 15.42 32.04
CA LEU A 169 -1.77 14.34 32.30
C LEU A 169 -1.49 13.66 33.64
N CYS A 170 -0.21 13.37 33.94
CA CYS A 170 0.22 12.77 35.20
C CYS A 170 -0.03 13.69 36.41
N LYS A 171 0.03 15.01 36.23
CA LYS A 171 -0.29 15.99 37.29
C LYS A 171 -1.78 16.04 37.59
N HIS A 172 -2.61 16.08 36.55
CA HIS A 172 -4.06 16.29 36.70
C HIS A 172 -4.86 15.01 36.95
N LYS A 173 -4.36 13.85 36.53
CA LYS A 173 -5.02 12.53 36.68
C LYS A 173 -6.53 12.56 36.37
N PRO A 174 -6.94 13.06 35.20
CA PRO A 174 -8.35 13.17 34.83
C PRO A 174 -9.00 11.79 34.70
N PHE A 175 -10.32 11.72 34.89
CA PHE A 175 -11.09 10.47 34.80
C PHE A 175 -10.98 9.78 33.42
N ASN A 176 -10.84 10.56 32.34
CA ASN A 176 -10.64 10.06 30.98
C ASN A 176 -9.29 10.53 30.39
N PRO A 177 -8.17 9.85 30.70
CA PRO A 177 -6.83 10.29 30.33
C PRO A 177 -6.60 10.48 28.83
N CYS A 178 -7.13 9.59 27.99
CA CYS A 178 -6.94 9.65 26.54
C CYS A 178 -7.67 10.85 25.91
N VAL A 179 -8.92 11.08 26.30
CA VAL A 179 -9.73 12.22 25.80
C VAL A 179 -9.11 13.53 26.26
N TRP A 180 -8.74 13.60 27.54
CA TRP A 180 -8.11 14.79 28.09
C TRP A 180 -6.77 15.10 27.41
N LEU A 181 -5.94 14.09 27.17
CA LEU A 181 -4.66 14.27 26.47
C LEU A 181 -4.88 14.71 25.01
N ALA A 182 -5.88 14.15 24.32
CA ALA A 182 -6.23 14.59 22.98
C ALA A 182 -6.64 16.07 22.95
N ASP A 183 -7.52 16.49 23.87
CA ASP A 183 -7.95 17.90 24.00
C ASP A 183 -6.77 18.82 24.36
N TRP A 184 -5.91 18.36 25.27
CA TRP A 184 -4.70 19.10 25.66
C TRP A 184 -3.76 19.29 24.47
N LEU A 185 -3.50 18.21 23.71
CA LEU A 185 -2.65 18.26 22.52
C LEU A 185 -3.24 19.20 21.46
N MET A 186 -4.57 19.17 21.25
CA MET A 186 -5.25 20.07 20.31
C MET A 186 -5.12 21.54 20.70
N LYS A 187 -5.19 21.86 22.00
CA LYS A 187 -5.04 23.23 22.51
C LYS A 187 -3.58 23.72 22.49
N ASN A 188 -2.61 22.81 22.48
CA ASN A 188 -1.18 23.13 22.62
C ASN A 188 -0.35 22.76 21.37
N LYS A 189 -0.96 22.68 20.17
CA LYS A 189 -0.22 22.45 18.92
C LYS A 189 0.62 23.70 18.59
N GLU A 190 1.96 23.59 18.68
CA GLU A 190 2.87 24.71 18.36
C GLU A 190 3.06 24.95 16.83
N HIS A 191 2.49 24.14 15.95
CA HIS A 191 2.64 24.32 14.49
C HIS A 191 1.53 25.18 13.87
N GLY A 192 1.69 26.50 14.02
CA GLY A 192 0.94 27.51 13.26
C GLY A 192 1.62 28.89 13.15
N LYS A 193 2.85 29.06 13.67
CA LYS A 193 3.54 30.37 13.71
C LYS A 193 4.88 30.45 12.96
N MET A 194 5.30 29.41 12.23
CA MET A 194 6.60 29.40 11.52
C MET A 194 6.51 29.40 9.99
N GLU A 195 5.48 30.03 9.39
CA GLU A 195 5.41 30.27 7.94
C GLU A 195 5.36 31.76 7.54
N LYS A 196 5.57 32.70 8.48
CA LYS A 196 5.63 34.14 8.12
C LYS A 196 7.02 34.78 8.11
N GLU A 197 8.07 34.04 8.47
CA GLU A 197 9.43 34.57 8.42
C GLU A 197 10.37 33.54 7.82
N LYS A 198 10.46 33.56 6.48
CA LYS A 198 11.67 33.28 5.70
C LYS A 198 11.37 33.52 4.21
N ASN A 199 11.43 34.78 3.80
CA ASN A 199 11.98 35.10 2.48
C ASN A 199 12.93 36.30 2.61
N PRO A 200 14.22 36.08 2.91
CA PRO A 200 15.21 37.15 2.87
C PRO A 200 15.88 37.31 1.49
N ASN A 201 15.36 36.73 0.40
CA ASN A 201 16.03 36.77 -0.90
C ASN A 201 15.21 37.41 -2.03
N ASN A 202 14.57 38.55 -1.74
CA ASN A 202 14.13 39.45 -2.81
C ASN A 202 14.28 40.92 -2.40
N ASN A 203 15.52 41.41 -2.36
CA ASN A 203 15.84 42.82 -2.58
C ASN A 203 17.36 43.02 -2.61
N ARG A 204 17.93 43.00 -3.81
CA ARG A 204 19.11 43.77 -4.21
C ARG A 204 19.31 43.58 -5.70
N GLU A 205 18.67 44.47 -6.48
CA GLU A 205 19.29 45.18 -7.61
C GLU A 205 18.20 45.94 -8.38
N TRP A 206 17.85 47.12 -7.88
CA TRP A 206 17.43 48.25 -8.72
C TRP A 206 17.95 49.55 -8.10
N ASN A 207 18.81 50.23 -8.87
CA ASN A 207 19.17 51.65 -8.87
C ASN A 207 20.58 52.08 -8.45
N ARG A 208 21.19 52.82 -9.41
CA ARG A 208 22.43 53.62 -9.46
C ARG A 208 23.62 52.81 -10.01
N VAL A 209 24.17 53.06 -11.20
CA VAL A 209 24.27 54.25 -12.07
C VAL A 209 24.33 53.79 -13.53
#